data_AF-A0A2T3M5R1-F1
#
_entry.id   AF-A0A2T3M5R1-F1
#
_cell.length_a   1.000
_cell.length_b   1.000
_cell.length_c   1.000
_cell.angle_alpha   90.00
_cell.angle_beta   90.00
_cell.angle_gamma   90.00
#
_symmetry.space_group_name_H-M   'P 1'
#
loop_
_entity.id
_entity.type
_entity.pdbx_description
1 polymer ?
#
loop_
_entity_poly.entity_id
_entity_poly.type
_entity_poly.pdbx_seq_one_letter_code
_entity_poly.pdbx_strand_id
1 'polypeptide(L)'
;MIAQLYTAYLGELYGIVFFKTFAEKYSDDSHNDKWQTLIKVEELTAKRLKLGLEALGHPCADYDQAMAEKGLADAEKWLSLPWKELVDTMVPWVAPYQQRYQQQANEATEHQALFTLVADHENAIYDYLLAEQRNEENSLDVLTAFIKKYA
;
A
#
# COMPACT_ATOMS: atom_id res chain seq x y z
N MET A 1 -2.53 18.37 8.19
CA MET A 1 -2.90 17.13 8.91
C MET A 1 -4.03 16.38 8.21
N ILE A 2 -5.29 16.85 8.19
CA ILE A 2 -6.37 16.13 7.46
C ILE A 2 -6.07 15.96 5.97
N ALA A 3 -5.56 17.00 5.29
CA ALA A 3 -5.20 16.90 3.87
C ALA A 3 -4.11 15.84 3.58
N GLN A 4 -3.19 15.61 4.52
CA GLN A 4 -2.16 14.56 4.39
C GLN A 4 -2.78 13.18 4.52
N LEU A 5 -3.69 12.97 5.48
CA LEU A 5 -4.44 11.72 5.64
C LEU A 5 -5.36 11.45 4.44
N TYR A 6 -5.98 12.48 3.88
CA TYR A 6 -6.77 12.34 2.65
C TYR A 6 -5.88 11.99 1.45
N THR A 7 -4.66 12.55 1.38
CA THR A 7 -3.69 12.17 0.35
C THR A 7 -3.25 10.72 0.49
N ALA A 8 -3.05 10.24 1.73
CA ALA A 8 -2.80 8.82 2.00
C ALA A 8 -3.98 7.95 1.54
N TYR A 9 -5.22 8.35 1.86
CA TYR A 9 -6.42 7.64 1.41
C TYR A 9 -6.51 7.51 -0.12
N LEU A 10 -6.21 8.58 -0.87
CA LEU A 10 -6.12 8.51 -2.34
C LEU A 10 -5.00 7.58 -2.80
N GLY A 11 -3.88 7.55 -2.06
CA GLY A 11 -2.78 6.59 -2.26
C GLY A 11 -3.24 5.14 -2.16
N GLU A 12 -4.13 4.81 -1.22
CA GLU A 12 -4.68 3.45 -1.09
C GLU A 12 -5.55 3.08 -2.31
N LEU A 13 -6.37 4.01 -2.82
CA LEU A 13 -7.18 3.76 -4.02
C LEU A 13 -6.30 3.49 -5.25
N TYR A 14 -5.17 4.20 -5.34
CA TYR A 14 -4.13 3.94 -6.32
C TYR A 14 -3.51 2.55 -6.14
N GLY A 15 -3.09 2.21 -4.91
CA GLY A 15 -2.43 0.94 -4.58
C GLY A 15 -3.32 -0.27 -4.83
N ILE A 16 -4.61 -0.18 -4.51
CA ILE A 16 -5.62 -1.21 -4.83
C ILE A 16 -5.62 -1.53 -6.33
N VAL A 17 -5.68 -0.50 -7.18
CA VAL A 17 -5.74 -0.69 -8.64
C VAL A 17 -4.40 -1.21 -9.16
N PHE A 18 -3.29 -0.67 -8.65
CA PHE A 18 -1.94 -1.11 -8.99
C PHE A 18 -1.75 -2.61 -8.73
N PHE A 19 -2.02 -3.08 -7.50
CA PHE A 19 -1.86 -4.51 -7.17
C PHE A 19 -2.91 -5.42 -7.81
N LYS A 20 -4.16 -4.95 -7.99
CA LYS A 20 -5.17 -5.72 -8.76
C LYS A 20 -4.73 -5.93 -10.20
N THR A 21 -4.11 -4.93 -10.83
CA THR A 21 -3.58 -5.06 -12.19
C THR A 21 -2.52 -6.16 -12.26
N PHE A 22 -1.63 -6.25 -11.27
CA PHE A 22 -0.68 -7.36 -11.20
C PHE A 22 -1.37 -8.71 -10.94
N ALA A 23 -2.28 -8.79 -9.98
CA ALA A 23 -3.00 -10.03 -9.69
C ALA A 23 -3.74 -10.59 -10.92
N GLU A 24 -4.23 -9.72 -11.81
CA GLU A 24 -5.00 -10.09 -12.99
C GLU A 24 -4.16 -10.36 -14.25
N LYS A 25 -3.04 -9.63 -14.42
CA LYS A 25 -2.30 -9.60 -15.70
C LYS A 25 -0.87 -10.10 -15.60
N TYR A 26 -0.33 -10.30 -14.41
CA TYR A 26 1.05 -10.75 -14.25
C TYR A 26 1.19 -12.20 -14.70
N SER A 27 2.21 -12.50 -15.51
CA SER A 27 2.29 -13.78 -16.22
C SER A 27 2.62 -14.99 -15.34
N ASP A 28 3.12 -14.75 -14.13
CA ASP A 28 3.50 -15.80 -13.18
C ASP A 28 2.50 -15.88 -12.02
N ASP A 29 1.57 -16.83 -12.13
CA ASP A 29 0.52 -17.07 -11.14
C ASP A 29 1.04 -17.57 -9.79
N SER A 30 2.31 -18.02 -9.70
CA SER A 30 2.89 -18.50 -8.44
C SER A 30 3.01 -17.40 -7.37
N HIS A 31 2.81 -16.13 -7.76
CA HIS A 31 2.82 -14.98 -6.88
C HIS A 31 1.43 -14.41 -6.58
N ASN A 32 0.35 -15.06 -7.02
CA ASN A 32 -1.00 -14.54 -6.82
C ASN A 32 -1.34 -14.34 -5.33
N ASP A 33 -1.00 -15.29 -4.45
CA ASP A 33 -1.22 -15.14 -3.01
C ASP A 33 -0.55 -13.90 -2.42
N LYS A 34 0.61 -13.50 -2.98
CA LYS A 34 1.33 -12.28 -2.59
C LYS A 34 0.56 -11.04 -3.03
N TRP A 35 0.08 -11.02 -4.27
CA TRP A 35 -0.75 -9.92 -4.77
C TRP A 35 -2.06 -9.78 -4.01
N GLN A 36 -2.77 -10.88 -3.74
CA GLN A 36 -4.00 -10.86 -2.94
C GLN A 36 -3.75 -10.31 -1.53
N THR A 37 -2.62 -10.66 -0.92
CA THR A 37 -2.27 -10.17 0.42
C THR A 37 -1.97 -8.66 0.40
N LEU A 38 -1.24 -8.17 -0.60
CA LEU A 38 -1.00 -6.73 -0.80
C LEU A 38 -2.31 -5.96 -1.03
N ILE A 39 -3.20 -6.46 -1.89
CA ILE A 39 -4.52 -5.86 -2.12
C ILE A 39 -5.30 -5.76 -0.80
N LYS A 40 -5.27 -6.81 0.02
CA LYS A 40 -5.95 -6.82 1.31
C LYS A 40 -5.38 -5.81 2.30
N VAL A 41 -4.06 -5.58 2.27
CA VAL A 41 -3.41 -4.52 3.05
C VAL A 41 -3.96 -3.15 2.64
N GLU A 42 -3.96 -2.83 1.36
CA GLU A 42 -4.49 -1.56 0.83
C GLU A 42 -5.99 -1.38 1.14
N GLU A 43 -6.83 -2.39 0.89
CA GLU A 43 -8.28 -2.32 1.13
C GLU A 43 -8.60 -2.10 2.62
N LEU A 44 -7.81 -2.73 3.51
CA LEU A 44 -7.96 -2.56 4.95
C LEU A 44 -7.56 -1.14 5.38
N THR A 45 -6.44 -0.64 4.90
CA THR A 45 -5.97 0.72 5.19
C THR A 45 -6.96 1.76 4.67
N ALA A 46 -7.40 1.65 3.41
CA ALA A 46 -8.41 2.51 2.80
C ALA A 46 -9.69 2.58 3.63
N LYS A 47 -10.21 1.41 4.05
CA LYS A 47 -11.41 1.32 4.88
C LYS A 47 -11.23 2.03 6.22
N ARG A 48 -10.12 1.80 6.91
CA ARG A 48 -9.85 2.40 8.23
C ARG A 48 -9.62 3.90 8.13
N LEU A 49 -8.89 4.37 7.11
CA LEU A 49 -8.69 5.79 6.82
C LEU A 49 -10.01 6.49 6.49
N LYS A 50 -10.83 5.90 5.62
CA LYS A 50 -12.15 6.44 5.28
C LYS A 50 -13.01 6.64 6.52
N LEU A 51 -13.14 5.62 7.37
CA LEU A 51 -13.89 5.73 8.63
C LEU A 51 -13.36 6.85 9.53
N GLY A 52 -12.04 6.98 9.64
CA GLY A 52 -11.41 8.04 10.43
C GLY A 52 -11.65 9.44 9.85
N LEU A 53 -11.49 9.62 8.54
CA LEU A 53 -11.69 10.89 7.84
C LEU A 53 -13.16 11.32 7.87
N GLU A 54 -14.09 10.40 7.67
CA GLU A 54 -15.53 10.70 7.72
C GLU A 54 -15.98 11.09 9.14
N ALA A 55 -15.44 10.46 10.18
CA ALA A 55 -15.68 10.85 11.57
C ALA A 55 -15.16 12.26 11.89
N LEU A 56 -14.17 12.76 11.13
CA LEU A 56 -13.65 14.13 11.21
C LEU A 56 -14.41 15.10 10.29
N GLY A 57 -15.50 14.67 9.66
CA GLY A 57 -16.31 15.49 8.75
C GLY A 57 -15.70 15.64 7.36
N HIS A 58 -14.82 14.74 6.94
CA HIS A 58 -14.20 14.73 5.62
C HIS A 58 -14.67 13.52 4.78
N PRO A 59 -15.70 13.69 3.92
CA PRO A 59 -16.24 12.61 3.11
C PRO A 59 -15.20 12.02 2.15
N CYS A 60 -15.23 10.70 1.97
CA CYS A 60 -14.28 9.98 1.13
C CYS A 60 -15.04 9.15 0.07
N ALA A 61 -14.82 9.45 -1.20
CA ALA A 61 -15.39 8.69 -2.31
C ALA A 61 -14.72 7.31 -2.42
N ASP A 62 -15.50 6.25 -2.65
CA ASP A 62 -14.98 4.88 -2.79
C ASP A 62 -14.13 4.67 -4.06
N TYR A 63 -14.14 5.64 -4.98
CA TYR A 63 -13.43 5.58 -6.24
C TYR A 63 -12.93 6.97 -6.63
N ASP A 64 -11.71 7.01 -7.15
CA ASP A 64 -11.11 8.19 -7.76
C ASP A 64 -10.54 7.80 -9.14
N GLN A 65 -11.06 8.43 -10.20
CA GLN A 65 -10.68 8.11 -11.57
C GLN A 65 -9.19 8.38 -11.84
N ALA A 66 -8.65 9.47 -11.31
CA ALA A 66 -7.25 9.81 -11.54
C ALA A 66 -6.32 8.81 -10.85
N MET A 67 -6.68 8.35 -9.65
CA MET A 67 -5.90 7.31 -8.94
C MET A 67 -5.99 5.96 -9.64
N ALA A 68 -7.16 5.59 -10.17
CA ALA A 68 -7.32 4.36 -10.93
C ALA A 68 -6.52 4.36 -12.23
N GLU A 69 -6.62 5.42 -13.03
CA GLU A 69 -5.84 5.56 -14.28
C GLU A 69 -4.34 5.54 -14.00
N LYS A 70 -3.90 6.22 -12.93
CA LYS A 70 -2.49 6.24 -12.53
C LYS A 70 -2.01 4.87 -12.07
N GLY A 71 -2.78 4.16 -11.24
CA GLY A 71 -2.44 2.83 -10.72
C GLY A 71 -2.28 1.82 -11.84
N LEU A 72 -3.22 1.82 -12.79
CA LEU A 72 -3.16 1.00 -13.99
C LEU A 72 -1.92 1.32 -14.83
N ALA A 73 -1.70 2.60 -15.15
CA ALA A 73 -0.60 3.03 -16.01
C ALA A 73 0.78 2.75 -15.40
N ASP A 74 0.92 2.85 -14.08
CA ASP A 74 2.17 2.52 -13.39
C ASP A 74 2.41 1.01 -13.32
N ALA A 75 1.38 0.20 -13.06
CA ALA A 75 1.50 -1.26 -13.05
C ALA A 75 1.89 -1.81 -14.44
N GLU A 76 1.28 -1.29 -15.50
CA GLU A 76 1.53 -1.73 -16.88
C GLU A 76 2.98 -1.51 -17.33
N LYS A 77 3.74 -0.60 -16.70
CA LYS A 77 5.16 -0.39 -16.99
C LYS A 77 6.01 -1.61 -16.65
N TRP A 78 5.58 -2.43 -15.69
CA TRP A 78 6.41 -3.46 -15.07
C TRP A 78 5.82 -4.87 -15.16
N LEU A 79 4.66 -5.06 -15.79
CA LEU A 79 4.01 -6.37 -15.95
C LEU A 79 4.91 -7.42 -16.62
N SER A 80 5.87 -7.00 -17.44
CA SER A 80 6.80 -7.90 -18.14
C SER A 80 8.07 -8.23 -17.35
N LEU A 81 8.31 -7.57 -16.21
CA LEU A 81 9.50 -7.83 -15.41
C LEU A 81 9.38 -9.19 -14.72
N PRO A 82 10.43 -10.03 -14.71
CA PRO A 82 10.49 -11.19 -13.82
C PRO A 82 10.37 -10.78 -12.36
N TRP A 83 9.87 -11.68 -11.49
CA TRP A 83 9.56 -11.35 -10.09
C TRP A 83 10.72 -10.68 -9.35
N LYS A 84 11.92 -11.23 -9.50
CA LYS A 84 13.11 -10.66 -8.87
C LYS A 84 13.38 -9.22 -9.33
N GLU A 85 13.31 -8.96 -10.64
CA GLU A 85 13.53 -7.63 -11.20
C GLU A 85 12.41 -6.65 -10.82
N LEU A 86 11.18 -7.14 -10.72
CA LEU A 86 10.04 -6.36 -10.24
C LEU A 86 10.23 -5.92 -8.79
N VAL A 87 10.59 -6.84 -7.89
CA VAL A 87 10.89 -6.52 -6.49
C VAL A 87 12.07 -5.57 -6.38
N ASP A 88 13.17 -5.83 -7.11
CA ASP A 88 14.35 -4.95 -7.14
C ASP A 88 14.01 -3.53 -7.68
N THR A 89 12.98 -3.41 -8.52
CA THR A 89 12.44 -2.13 -9.01
C THR A 89 11.53 -1.45 -7.98
N MET A 90 10.66 -2.21 -7.30
CA MET A 90 9.68 -1.68 -6.34
C MET A 90 10.31 -1.19 -5.04
N VAL A 91 11.34 -1.86 -4.51
CA VAL A 91 12.01 -1.45 -3.25
C VAL A 91 12.46 0.02 -3.27
N PRO A 92 13.30 0.48 -4.21
CA PRO A 92 13.73 1.88 -4.25
C PRO A 92 12.59 2.84 -4.64
N TRP A 93 11.55 2.35 -5.31
CA TRP A 93 10.39 3.15 -5.68
C TRP A 93 9.47 3.45 -4.50
N VAL A 94 9.27 2.49 -3.59
CA VAL A 94 8.43 2.63 -2.39
C VAL A 94 9.17 3.36 -1.26
N ALA A 95 10.49 3.21 -1.15
CA ALA A 95 11.28 3.77 -0.04
C ALA A 95 11.02 5.27 0.28
N PRO A 96 10.90 6.18 -0.71
CA PRO A 96 10.61 7.59 -0.43
C PRO A 96 9.23 7.81 0.21
N TYR A 97 8.23 6.99 -0.14
CA TYR A 97 6.89 7.06 0.44
C TYR A 97 6.89 6.60 1.90
N GLN A 98 7.53 5.46 2.16
CA GLN A 98 7.72 4.94 3.51
C GLN A 98 8.39 5.98 4.44
N GLN A 99 9.50 6.57 4.00
CA GLN A 99 10.21 7.60 4.78
C GLN A 99 9.32 8.81 5.05
N ARG A 100 8.60 9.29 4.03
CA ARG A 100 7.72 10.45 4.13
C ARG A 100 6.59 10.21 5.12
N TYR A 101 5.90 9.07 5.05
CA TYR A 101 4.76 8.79 5.92
C TYR A 101 5.17 8.45 7.35
N GLN A 102 6.32 7.80 7.54
CA GLN A 102 6.91 7.63 8.87
C GLN A 102 7.24 8.98 9.51
N GLN A 103 7.82 9.91 8.74
CA GLN A 103 8.09 11.27 9.24
C GLN A 103 6.78 11.99 9.61
N GLN A 104 5.75 11.93 8.77
CA GLN A 104 4.45 12.53 9.08
C GLN A 104 3.84 11.97 10.37
N ALA A 105 3.97 10.66 10.60
CA ALA A 105 3.50 10.05 11.84
C ALA A 105 4.29 10.49 13.07
N ASN A 106 5.61 10.63 12.94
CA ASN A 106 6.46 11.13 14.04
C ASN A 106 6.15 12.60 14.38
N GLU A 107 5.78 13.40 13.39
CA GLU A 107 5.49 14.83 13.55
C GLU A 107 4.02 15.12 13.90
N ALA A 108 3.13 14.13 13.81
CA ALA A 108 1.71 14.30 14.04
C ALA A 108 1.38 14.62 15.51
N THR A 109 0.84 15.81 15.74
CA THR A 109 0.30 16.23 17.05
C THR A 109 -1.18 15.91 17.22
N GLU A 110 -1.90 15.68 16.12
CA GLU A 110 -3.32 15.32 16.09
C GLU A 110 -3.54 14.08 15.21
N HIS A 111 -4.63 13.35 15.45
CA HIS A 111 -5.01 12.16 14.69
C HIS A 111 -3.91 11.08 14.63
N GLN A 112 -3.10 10.97 15.68
CA GLN A 112 -1.95 10.06 15.76
C GLN A 112 -2.30 8.64 15.33
N ALA A 113 -3.44 8.09 15.75
CA ALA A 113 -3.86 6.76 15.36
C ALA A 113 -4.00 6.57 13.82
N LEU A 114 -4.47 7.58 13.10
CA LEU A 114 -4.59 7.53 11.64
C LEU A 114 -3.23 7.68 10.96
N PHE A 115 -2.36 8.56 11.48
CA PHE A 115 -1.00 8.66 10.95
C PHE A 115 -0.15 7.41 11.23
N THR A 116 -0.28 6.81 12.42
CA THR A 116 0.36 5.53 12.74
C THR A 116 -0.13 4.42 11.83
N LEU A 117 -1.43 4.36 11.52
CA LEU A 117 -1.97 3.41 10.55
C LEU A 117 -1.27 3.54 9.18
N VAL A 118 -1.14 4.76 8.65
CA VAL A 118 -0.48 5.00 7.35
C VAL A 118 0.99 4.61 7.40
N ALA A 119 1.71 5.00 8.45
CA ALA A 119 3.13 4.62 8.58
C ALA A 119 3.30 3.11 8.70
N ASP A 120 2.45 2.42 9.47
CA ASP A 120 2.52 0.97 9.63
C ASP A 120 2.18 0.23 8.33
N HIS A 121 1.28 0.76 7.51
CA HIS A 121 0.99 0.24 6.17
C HIS A 121 2.21 0.31 5.25
N GLU A 122 2.81 1.50 5.13
CA GLU A 122 3.97 1.72 4.27
C GLU A 122 5.19 0.91 4.74
N ASN A 123 5.38 0.82 6.06
CA ASN A 123 6.41 -0.05 6.65
C ASN A 123 6.16 -1.51 6.31
N ALA A 124 4.91 -2.00 6.41
CA ALA A 124 4.59 -3.40 6.11
C ALA A 124 4.90 -3.75 4.64
N ILE A 125 4.54 -2.88 3.69
CA ILE A 125 4.83 -3.09 2.27
C ILE A 125 6.34 -3.04 2.01
N TYR A 126 7.03 -2.05 2.56
CA TYR A 126 8.47 -1.91 2.37
C TYR A 126 9.26 -3.08 2.97
N ASP A 127 8.94 -3.49 4.21
CA ASP A 127 9.58 -4.62 4.88
C ASP A 127 9.29 -5.94 4.17
N TYR A 128 8.07 -6.12 3.64
CA TYR A 128 7.73 -7.25 2.78
C TYR A 128 8.60 -7.29 1.51
N LEU A 129 8.71 -6.18 0.79
CA LEU A 129 9.52 -6.09 -0.42
C LEU A 129 11.01 -6.34 -0.13
N LEU A 130 11.51 -5.85 1.00
CA LEU A 130 12.88 -6.10 1.44
C LEU A 130 13.10 -7.59 1.79
N ALA A 131 12.12 -8.26 2.40
CA ALA A 131 12.18 -9.70 2.68
C ALA A 131 12.16 -10.52 1.38
N GLU A 132 11.29 -10.16 0.43
CA GLU A 132 11.26 -10.74 -0.93
C GLU A 132 12.59 -10.55 -1.66
N GLN A 133 13.19 -9.37 -1.58
CA GLN A 133 14.49 -9.08 -2.19
C GLN A 133 15.61 -9.97 -1.64
N ARG A 134 15.51 -10.35 -0.35
CA ARG A 134 16.44 -11.28 0.32
C ARG A 134 16.08 -12.76 0.13
N ASN A 135 14.99 -13.07 -0.58
CA ASN A 135 14.44 -14.42 -0.77
C ASN A 135 14.07 -15.10 0.56
N GLU A 136 13.52 -14.35 1.52
CA GLU A 136 13.01 -14.92 2.77
C GLU A 136 11.69 -15.68 2.51
N GLU A 137 11.61 -16.94 2.95
CA GLU A 137 10.43 -17.80 2.72
C GLU A 137 9.16 -17.29 3.42
N ASN A 138 9.31 -16.51 4.47
CA ASN A 138 8.23 -16.03 5.33
C ASN A 138 7.96 -14.52 5.16
N SER A 139 8.31 -13.93 4.02
CA SER A 139 8.03 -12.52 3.69
C SER A 139 6.56 -12.11 3.93
N LEU A 140 5.61 -13.01 3.64
CA LEU A 140 4.18 -12.77 3.82
C LEU A 140 3.74 -12.64 5.28
N ASP A 141 4.55 -13.09 6.24
CA ASP A 141 4.24 -12.90 7.67
C ASP A 141 4.20 -11.42 8.04
N VAL A 142 4.99 -10.58 7.35
CA VAL A 142 5.01 -9.12 7.54
C VAL A 142 3.63 -8.52 7.24
N LEU A 143 3.09 -8.82 6.05
CA LEU A 143 1.77 -8.32 5.64
C LEU A 143 0.65 -8.93 6.49
N THR A 144 0.78 -10.21 6.84
CA THR A 144 -0.21 -10.91 7.68
C THR A 144 -0.26 -10.33 9.09
N ALA A 145 0.88 -9.93 9.65
CA ALA A 145 0.95 -9.26 10.94
C ALA A 145 0.26 -7.89 10.91
N PHE A 146 0.46 -7.10 9.85
CA PHE A 146 -0.27 -5.85 9.65
C PHE A 146 -1.79 -6.10 9.58
N ILE A 147 -2.23 -7.03 8.74
CA ILE A 147 -3.65 -7.37 8.59
C ILE A 147 -4.24 -7.77 9.95
N LYS A 148 -3.56 -8.64 10.71
CA LYS A 148 -4.03 -9.07 12.04
C LYS A 148 -4.16 -7.91 13.02
N LYS A 149 -3.26 -6.93 12.95
CA LYS A 149 -3.28 -5.74 13.82
C LYS A 149 -4.47 -4.82 13.53
N TYR A 150 -4.90 -4.72 12.28
CA TYR A 150 -5.90 -3.74 11.84
C TYR A 150 -7.24 -4.33 11.37
N ALA A 151 -7.38 -5.66 11.33
CA ALA A 151 -8.62 -6.37 10.94
C ALA A 151 -9.84 -6.01 11.80
#